data_AF-A0A518CBF6-F1
#
_entry.id   AF-A0A518CBF6-F1
#
_cell.length_a   1.000
_cell.length_b   1.000
_cell.length_c   1.000
_cell.angle_alpha   90.00
_cell.angle_beta   90.00
_cell.angle_gamma   90.00
#
_symmetry.space_group_name_H-M   'P 1'
#
loop_
_entity.id
_entity.type
_entity.pdbx_description
1 polymer ?
#
loop_
_entity_poly.entity_id
_entity_poly.type
_entity_poly.pdbx_seq_one_letter_code
_entity_poly.pdbx_strand_id
1 'polypeptide(L)'
;MINQRKILSLTRHRQRIRREGSAAVISTVLLVVILGIGVIVGTVALRDQIVQEFGDAAVALDNLDQSYSYSIQIDTDGDGTFDAECFAEYEDPDPTLTDPGPNMAPADLMFIPQPFPDQREGVVDNPSGEFP
;
A
#
# COMPACT_ATOMS: atom_id res chain seq x y z
N MET A 1 7.93 -4.80 -79.22
CA MET A 1 8.11 -3.84 -78.10
C MET A 1 7.03 -3.91 -76.99
N ILE A 2 6.03 -4.81 -77.06
CA ILE A 2 4.90 -4.85 -76.10
C ILE A 2 5.24 -5.55 -74.75
N ASN A 3 6.17 -6.52 -74.74
CA ASN A 3 6.49 -7.29 -73.53
C ASN A 3 7.28 -6.53 -72.45
N GLN A 4 8.08 -5.53 -72.84
CA GLN A 4 8.89 -4.74 -71.90
C GLN A 4 8.04 -3.84 -70.98
N ARG A 5 6.89 -3.36 -71.46
CA ARG A 5 5.99 -2.48 -70.68
C ARG A 5 5.24 -3.23 -69.58
N LYS A 6 4.87 -4.50 -69.80
CA LYS A 6 4.21 -5.34 -68.79
C LYS A 6 5.15 -5.74 -67.65
N ILE A 7 6.42 -6.03 -67.96
CA ILE A 7 7.41 -6.40 -66.95
C ILE A 7 7.69 -5.23 -66.00
N LEU A 8 7.86 -4.01 -66.53
CA LEU A 8 8.11 -2.82 -65.71
C LEU A 8 6.94 -2.42 -64.81
N SER A 9 5.68 -2.66 -65.24
CA SER A 9 4.52 -2.35 -64.40
C SER A 9 4.34 -3.35 -63.25
N LEU A 10 4.66 -4.63 -63.48
CA LEU A 10 4.64 -5.67 -62.45
C LEU A 10 5.73 -5.45 -61.38
N THR A 11 6.89 -4.92 -61.75
CA THR A 11 7.97 -4.61 -60.79
C THR A 11 7.58 -3.45 -59.84
N ARG A 12 6.89 -2.43 -60.35
CA ARG A 12 6.42 -1.30 -59.51
C ARG A 12 5.33 -1.71 -58.53
N HIS A 13 4.47 -2.65 -58.91
CA HIS A 13 3.41 -3.14 -58.03
C HIS A 13 3.98 -3.98 -56.86
N ARG A 14 4.99 -4.81 -57.12
CA ARG A 14 5.70 -5.57 -56.07
C ARG A 14 6.48 -4.68 -55.09
N GLN A 15 6.97 -3.52 -55.54
CA GLN A 15 7.68 -2.58 -54.66
C GLN A 15 6.76 -1.81 -53.70
N ARG A 16 5.49 -1.59 -54.05
CA ARG A 16 4.52 -0.95 -53.13
C ARG A 16 4.20 -1.85 -51.93
N ILE A 17 3.90 -3.12 -52.20
CA ILE A 17 3.53 -4.09 -51.15
C ILE A 17 4.69 -4.30 -50.15
N ARG A 18 5.95 -4.27 -50.60
CA ARG A 18 7.13 -4.38 -49.70
C ARG A 18 7.33 -3.14 -48.80
N ARG A 19 6.99 -1.93 -49.28
CA ARG A 19 7.13 -0.70 -48.49
C ARG A 19 6.03 -0.59 -47.43
N GLU A 20 4.82 -1.05 -47.75
CA GLU A 20 3.68 -1.08 -46.82
C GLU A 20 3.94 -2.04 -45.65
N GLY A 21 4.53 -3.22 -45.90
CA GLY A 21 4.88 -4.17 -44.83
C GLY A 21 5.95 -3.63 -43.87
N SER A 22 6.99 -2.94 -44.35
CA SER A 22 8.05 -2.40 -43.49
C SER A 22 7.58 -1.18 -42.68
N ALA A 23 6.73 -0.34 -43.26
CA ALA A 23 6.16 0.80 -42.54
C ALA A 23 5.17 0.35 -41.45
N ALA A 24 4.40 -0.71 -41.71
CA ALA A 24 3.49 -1.30 -40.75
C ALA A 24 4.20 -1.94 -39.54
N VAL A 25 5.40 -2.51 -39.73
CA VAL A 25 6.17 -3.08 -38.61
C VAL A 25 6.77 -1.99 -37.72
N ILE A 26 7.26 -0.90 -38.29
CA ILE A 26 7.82 0.21 -37.51
C ILE A 26 6.72 0.90 -36.69
N SER A 27 5.52 1.09 -37.27
CA SER A 27 4.40 1.70 -36.56
C SER A 27 3.87 0.83 -35.43
N THR A 28 3.82 -0.50 -35.60
CA THR A 28 3.38 -1.40 -34.53
C THR A 28 4.38 -1.45 -33.38
N VAL A 29 5.69 -1.50 -33.67
CA VAL A 29 6.72 -1.44 -32.63
C VAL A 29 6.66 -0.14 -31.85
N LEU A 30 6.52 1.00 -32.55
CA LEU A 30 6.38 2.31 -31.89
C LEU A 30 5.14 2.34 -30.99
N LEU A 31 4.02 1.82 -31.47
CA LEU A 31 2.77 1.76 -30.71
C LEU A 31 2.91 0.90 -29.46
N VAL A 32 3.55 -0.27 -29.56
CA VAL A 32 3.80 -1.16 -28.41
C VAL A 32 4.72 -0.50 -27.39
N VAL A 33 5.75 0.24 -27.82
CA VAL A 33 6.66 0.93 -26.90
C VAL A 33 5.95 2.05 -26.15
N ILE A 34 5.16 2.88 -26.84
CA ILE A 34 4.40 3.97 -26.19
C ILE A 34 3.35 3.38 -25.23
N LEU A 35 2.68 2.31 -25.64
CA LEU A 35 1.75 1.58 -24.78
C LEU A 35 2.48 1.04 -23.53
N GLY A 36 3.65 0.42 -23.70
CA GLY A 36 4.45 -0.12 -22.61
C GLY A 36 4.87 0.94 -21.61
N ILE A 37 5.33 2.10 -22.08
CA ILE A 37 5.66 3.25 -21.23
C ILE A 37 4.42 3.75 -20.50
N GLY A 38 3.28 3.86 -21.20
CA GLY A 38 2.01 4.29 -20.61
C GLY A 38 1.54 3.36 -19.49
N VAL A 39 1.66 2.05 -19.68
CA VAL A 39 1.33 1.06 -18.64
C VAL A 39 2.25 1.22 -17.43
N ILE A 40 3.56 1.35 -17.64
CA ILE A 40 4.52 1.51 -16.53
C ILE A 40 4.19 2.75 -15.69
N VAL A 41 4.00 3.91 -16.34
CA VAL A 41 3.69 5.17 -15.63
C VAL A 41 2.30 5.09 -14.98
N GLY A 42 1.32 4.48 -15.63
CA GLY A 42 -0.01 4.25 -15.05
C GLY A 42 0.01 3.37 -13.81
N THR A 43 0.83 2.31 -13.81
CA THR A 43 1.01 1.44 -12.63
C THR A 43 1.72 2.17 -11.49
N VAL A 44 2.70 3.02 -11.80
CA VAL A 44 3.35 3.87 -10.77
C VAL A 44 2.34 4.80 -10.12
N ALA A 45 1.47 5.46 -10.90
CA ALA A 45 0.43 6.32 -10.35
C ALA A 45 -0.58 5.55 -9.46
N LEU A 46 -0.98 4.34 -9.87
CA LEU A 46 -1.84 3.49 -9.05
C LEU A 46 -1.17 3.07 -7.74
N ARG A 47 0.11 2.70 -7.79
CA ARG A 47 0.88 2.37 -6.58
C ARG A 47 0.90 3.56 -5.63
N ASP A 48 1.17 4.76 -6.14
CA ASP A 48 1.31 5.95 -5.31
C ASP A 48 -0.01 6.29 -4.60
N GLN A 49 -1.15 6.15 -5.29
CA GLN A 49 -2.47 6.31 -4.68
C GLN A 49 -2.72 5.27 -3.58
N ILE A 50 -2.43 4.00 -3.84
CA ILE A 50 -2.63 2.93 -2.87
C ILE A 50 -1.77 3.17 -1.61
N VAL A 51 -0.52 3.56 -1.78
CA VAL A 51 0.39 3.83 -0.64
C VAL A 51 -0.08 5.04 0.16
N GLN A 52 -0.63 6.08 -0.48
CA GLN A 52 -1.22 7.22 0.22
C GLN A 52 -2.39 6.78 1.10
N GLU A 53 -3.34 6.02 0.57
CA GLU A 53 -4.49 5.53 1.33
C GLU A 53 -4.09 4.62 2.50
N PHE A 54 -3.06 3.77 2.30
CA PHE A 54 -2.51 2.97 3.41
C PHE A 54 -1.78 3.81 4.45
N GLY A 55 -1.14 4.92 4.04
CA GLY A 55 -0.55 5.91 4.95
C GLY A 55 -1.61 6.56 5.82
N ASP A 56 -2.69 7.05 5.20
CA ASP A 56 -3.79 7.70 5.91
C ASP A 56 -4.51 6.71 6.84
N ALA A 57 -4.69 5.46 6.41
CA ALA A 57 -5.24 4.40 7.25
C ALA A 57 -4.33 4.05 8.44
N ALA A 58 -3.00 4.02 8.24
CA ALA A 58 -2.05 3.76 9.31
C ALA A 58 -2.06 4.87 10.37
N VAL A 59 -2.06 6.14 9.94
CA VAL A 59 -2.19 7.29 10.85
C VAL A 59 -3.52 7.23 11.59
N ALA A 60 -4.63 6.91 10.91
CA ALA A 60 -5.93 6.79 11.56
C ALA A 60 -5.96 5.66 12.62
N LEU A 61 -5.29 4.55 12.38
CA LEU A 61 -5.16 3.44 13.35
C LEU A 61 -4.29 3.82 14.55
N ASP A 62 -3.20 4.54 14.33
CA ASP A 62 -2.31 5.01 15.39
C ASP A 62 -2.95 6.09 16.27
N ASN A 63 -3.90 6.86 15.72
CA ASN A 63 -4.71 7.82 16.48
C ASN A 63 -5.92 7.19 17.20
N LEU A 64 -6.10 5.87 17.13
CA LEU A 64 -7.19 5.20 17.84
C LEU A 64 -6.80 5.01 19.31
N ASP A 65 -7.50 5.72 20.21
CA ASP A 65 -7.36 5.53 21.66
C ASP A 65 -7.90 4.15 22.09
N GLN A 66 -6.98 3.27 22.51
CA GLN A 66 -7.27 1.92 23.01
C GLN A 66 -7.20 1.81 24.54
N SER A 67 -7.28 2.94 25.25
CA SER A 67 -7.25 2.97 26.71
C SER A 67 -8.49 2.31 27.32
N TYR A 68 -8.29 1.55 28.40
CA TYR A 68 -9.40 0.95 29.15
C TYR A 68 -9.15 0.95 30.66
N SER A 69 -10.24 0.94 31.43
CA SER A 69 -10.21 0.81 32.89
C SER A 69 -11.40 -0.04 33.35
N TYR A 70 -11.14 -1.01 34.23
CA TYR A 70 -12.17 -1.80 34.87
C TYR A 70 -11.91 -1.96 36.38
N SER A 71 -12.99 -1.96 37.15
CA SER A 71 -12.99 -2.30 38.58
C SER A 71 -13.99 -3.43 38.82
N ILE A 72 -13.55 -4.44 39.55
CA ILE A 72 -14.36 -5.57 40.00
C ILE A 72 -14.40 -5.54 41.52
N GLN A 73 -15.60 -5.47 42.07
CA GLN A 73 -15.84 -5.58 43.50
C GLN A 73 -16.26 -7.01 43.82
N ILE A 74 -15.55 -7.65 44.73
CA ILE A 74 -15.75 -9.06 45.11
C ILE A 74 -16.33 -9.09 46.52
N ASP A 75 -17.52 -9.66 46.63
CA ASP A 75 -18.12 -10.11 47.89
C ASP A 75 -17.72 -11.59 48.07
N THR A 76 -16.79 -11.86 48.98
CA THR A 76 -16.17 -13.18 49.14
C THR A 76 -17.04 -14.11 49.98
N ASP A 77 -17.86 -13.57 50.89
CA ASP A 77 -18.64 -14.35 51.85
C ASP A 77 -20.17 -14.28 51.63
N GLY A 78 -20.63 -13.44 50.71
CA GLY A 78 -22.02 -13.29 50.30
C GLY A 78 -22.86 -12.46 51.27
N ASP A 79 -22.24 -11.64 52.12
CA ASP A 79 -22.93 -10.86 53.15
C ASP A 79 -23.49 -9.52 52.64
N GLY A 80 -23.24 -9.18 51.36
CA GLY A 80 -23.67 -7.94 50.72
C GLY A 80 -22.72 -6.77 50.92
N THR A 81 -21.54 -7.02 51.49
CA THR A 81 -20.43 -6.08 51.61
C THR A 81 -19.30 -6.51 50.66
N PHE A 82 -18.60 -5.53 50.05
CA PHE A 82 -17.48 -5.84 49.17
C PHE A 82 -16.20 -5.96 49.99
N ASP A 83 -15.53 -7.10 49.88
CA ASP A 83 -14.32 -7.44 50.65
C ASP A 83 -13.04 -7.05 49.92
N ALA A 84 -13.07 -7.04 48.60
CA ALA A 84 -11.93 -6.73 47.76
C ALA A 84 -12.35 -5.95 46.52
N GLU A 85 -11.46 -5.06 46.10
CA GLU A 85 -11.55 -4.36 44.83
C GLU A 85 -10.31 -4.70 44.00
N CYS A 86 -10.54 -5.27 42.82
CA CYS A 86 -9.51 -5.49 41.81
C CYS A 86 -9.69 -4.45 40.72
N PHE A 87 -8.62 -3.70 40.43
CA PHE A 87 -8.59 -2.77 39.31
C PHE A 87 -7.60 -3.27 38.26
N ALA A 88 -7.89 -3.04 36.99
CA ALA A 88 -6.85 -2.95 36.00
C ALA A 88 -7.15 -1.87 34.98
N GLU A 89 -6.09 -1.27 34.50
CA GLU A 89 -6.12 -0.17 33.55
C GLU A 89 -4.99 -0.33 32.54
N TYR A 90 -5.23 0.21 31.36
CA TYR A 90 -4.23 0.39 30.32
C TYR A 90 -4.44 1.78 29.73
N GLU A 91 -3.36 2.54 29.69
CA GLU A 91 -3.31 3.85 29.05
C GLU A 91 -2.53 3.70 27.75
N ASP A 92 -3.21 4.00 26.64
CA ASP A 92 -2.61 3.90 25.31
C ASP A 92 -1.59 5.02 25.12
N PRO A 93 -0.34 4.73 24.71
CA PRO A 93 0.65 5.77 24.46
C PRO A 93 0.20 6.73 23.35
N ASP A 94 0.69 7.97 23.44
CA ASP A 94 0.43 9.00 22.42
C ASP A 94 0.78 8.51 20.99
N PRO A 95 0.00 8.93 19.99
CA PRO A 95 0.24 8.56 18.59
C PRO A 95 1.65 8.94 18.15
N THR A 96 2.28 8.04 17.40
CA THR A 96 3.65 8.18 16.90
C THR A 96 3.71 8.62 15.44
N LEU A 97 2.60 8.47 14.71
CA LEU A 97 2.46 8.81 13.31
C LEU A 97 1.70 10.13 13.16
N THR A 98 2.14 10.95 12.21
CA THR A 98 1.49 12.23 11.91
C THR A 98 1.20 12.29 10.42
N ASP A 99 -0.02 12.70 10.05
CA ASP A 99 -0.38 12.97 8.67
C ASP A 99 0.34 14.26 8.20
N PRO A 100 1.20 14.19 7.17
CA PRO A 100 1.86 15.36 6.61
C PRO A 100 0.89 16.32 5.90
N GLY A 101 -0.37 15.91 5.67
CA GLY A 101 -1.45 16.73 5.15
C GLY A 101 -1.71 16.54 3.65
N PRO A 102 -2.75 17.19 3.11
CA PRO A 102 -3.20 16.96 1.75
C PRO A 102 -2.14 17.34 0.70
N ASN A 103 -1.94 16.46 -0.29
CA ASN A 103 -0.94 16.56 -1.37
C ASN A 103 0.53 16.44 -0.94
N MET A 104 0.79 15.95 0.27
CA MET A 104 2.15 15.63 0.70
C MET A 104 2.47 14.15 0.40
N ALA A 105 3.76 13.80 0.40
CA ALA A 105 4.16 12.39 0.31
C ALA A 105 3.51 11.61 1.48
N PRO A 106 3.25 10.29 1.32
CA PRO A 106 2.64 9.48 2.37
C PRO A 106 3.31 9.72 3.72
N ALA A 107 2.51 9.76 4.81
CA ALA A 107 3.03 9.80 6.18
C ALA A 107 4.21 8.84 6.29
N ASP A 108 5.36 9.33 6.74
CA ASP A 108 6.72 8.80 6.61
C ASP A 108 6.85 7.29 6.95
N LEU A 109 6.23 6.45 6.11
CA LEU A 109 6.13 5.00 6.21
C LEU A 109 7.44 4.46 5.69
N MET A 110 8.50 4.77 6.44
CA MET A 110 9.78 4.17 6.25
C MET A 110 9.67 2.73 6.75
N PHE A 111 9.49 1.79 5.81
CA PHE A 111 9.79 0.39 6.07
C PHE A 111 11.29 0.27 6.27
N ILE A 112 11.76 0.70 7.45
CA ILE A 112 13.04 0.29 7.95
C ILE A 112 12.86 -1.22 8.15
N PRO A 113 13.60 -2.09 7.45
CA PRO A 113 13.74 -3.46 7.91
C PRO A 113 14.47 -3.35 9.24
N GLN A 114 13.69 -3.18 10.31
CA GLN A 114 14.21 -3.21 11.66
C GLN A 114 14.90 -4.58 11.74
N PRO A 115 16.23 -4.66 11.92
CA PRO A 115 16.86 -5.95 12.17
C PRO A 115 16.25 -6.42 13.47
N PHE A 116 15.29 -7.38 13.40
CA PHE A 116 14.47 -7.87 14.52
C PHE A 116 14.90 -7.24 15.83
N PRO A 117 14.41 -6.04 16.17
CA PRO A 117 14.74 -5.55 17.48
C PRO A 117 14.03 -6.55 18.38
N ASP A 118 14.66 -6.87 19.51
CA ASP A 118 13.91 -7.23 20.70
C ASP A 118 12.98 -6.05 21.07
N GLN A 119 12.08 -5.61 20.17
CA GLN A 119 10.81 -5.03 20.54
C GLN A 119 10.03 -6.21 21.14
N ARG A 120 10.50 -6.65 22.31
CA ARG A 120 9.59 -6.78 23.43
C ARG A 120 8.74 -5.52 23.33
N GLU A 121 7.49 -5.70 22.88
CA GLU A 121 6.38 -4.87 23.37
C GLU A 121 6.79 -4.46 24.77
N GLY A 122 7.06 -3.16 24.95
CA GLY A 122 7.73 -2.66 26.16
C GLY A 122 7.09 -3.37 27.34
N VAL A 123 7.91 -4.05 28.16
CA VAL A 123 7.48 -5.04 29.16
C VAL A 123 6.05 -4.72 29.53
N VAL A 124 5.10 -5.50 29.02
CA VAL A 124 3.72 -5.37 29.46
C VAL A 124 3.87 -5.61 30.94
N ASP A 125 3.80 -4.55 31.74
CA ASP A 125 3.73 -4.69 33.17
C ASP A 125 2.54 -5.61 33.33
N ASN A 126 2.81 -6.83 33.80
CA ASN A 126 1.75 -7.79 34.07
C ASN A 126 0.68 -7.00 34.82
N PRO A 127 -0.60 -7.09 34.42
CA PRO A 127 -1.66 -6.39 35.13
C PRO A 127 -1.42 -6.64 36.61
N SER A 128 -1.27 -5.56 37.38
CA SER A 128 -0.75 -5.61 38.76
C SER A 128 -1.71 -6.31 39.74
N GLY A 129 -2.72 -7.00 39.25
CA GLY A 129 -3.63 -7.82 40.01
C GLY A 129 -3.08 -9.23 40.21
N GLU A 130 -2.93 -9.63 41.47
CA GLU A 130 -2.97 -11.05 41.81
C GLU A 130 -4.37 -11.59 41.45
N PHE A 131 -4.42 -12.68 40.67
CA PHE A 131 -5.65 -13.46 40.55
C PHE A 131 -5.96 -14.08 41.92
N PRO A 132 -7.23 -14.01 42.40
CA PRO A 132 -7.64 -14.69 43.63
C PRO A 132 -7.54 -16.22 43.51
#